data_AF-A0A1F7Z272-F1
#
_entry.id   AF-A0A1F7Z272-F1
#
_cell.length_a   1.000
_cell.length_b   1.000
_cell.length_c   1.000
_cell.angle_alpha   90.00
_cell.angle_beta   90.00
_cell.angle_gamma   90.00
#
_symmetry.space_group_name_H-M   'P 1'
#
loop_
_entity.id
_entity.type
_entity.pdbx_description
1 polymer ?
#
loop_
_entity_poly.entity_id
_entity_poly.type
_entity_poly.pdbx_seq_one_letter_code
_entity_poly.pdbx_strand_id
1 'polypeptide(L)' 'MALNKNDRTLDAITNLYRAAYYLSLESKETGLNFLQKAKKILGDKIKLDVNKIRKQGEDNYLYWAEKILDEYKRLKTKLS' A
#
# COMPACT_ATOMS: atom_id res chain seq x y z
N MET A 1 8.64 14.76 -19.84
CA MET A 1 7.69 15.11 -18.76
C MET A 1 8.41 15.00 -17.42
N ALA A 2 8.77 16.13 -16.82
CA ALA A 2 9.39 16.14 -15.49
C ALA A 2 8.32 15.74 -14.46
N LEU A 3 8.33 14.48 -14.03
CA LEU A 3 7.47 13.98 -12.96
C LEU A 3 7.85 14.73 -11.67
N ASN A 4 6.97 15.64 -11.23
CA ASN A 4 7.18 16.36 -9.98
C ASN A 4 7.23 15.35 -8.81
N LYS A 5 8.06 15.63 -7.79
CA LYS A 5 8.18 14.77 -6.60
C LYS A 5 6.83 14.55 -5.89
N ASN A 6 5.91 15.52 -6.01
CA ASN A 6 4.57 15.43 -5.45
C ASN A 6 3.69 14.40 -6.18
N ASP A 7 3.77 14.33 -7.51
CA ASP A 7 3.05 13.32 -8.31
C ASP A 7 3.48 11.91 -7.93
N ARG A 8 4.79 11.69 -7.74
CA ARG A 8 5.31 10.39 -7.30
C ARG A 8 4.77 9.97 -5.93
N THR A 9 4.59 10.93 -5.02
CA THR A 9 4.06 10.66 -3.67
C THR A 9 2.56 10.35 -3.73
N LEU A 10 1.80 11.09 -4.54
CA LEU A 10 0.37 10.82 -4.78
C LEU A 10 0.14 9.45 -5.44
N ASP A 11 0.96 9.10 -6.43
CA ASP A 11 0.96 7.78 -7.06
C ASP A 11 1.26 6.68 -6.05
N ALA A 12 2.22 6.91 -5.15
CA ALA A 12 2.56 5.95 -4.10
C ALA A 12 1.42 5.75 -3.09
N ILE A 13 0.73 6.83 -2.71
CA ILE A 13 -0.46 6.76 -1.85
C ILE A 13 -1.59 6.01 -2.59
N THR A 14 -1.80 6.29 -3.87
CA THR A 14 -2.78 5.57 -4.70
C THR A 14 -2.45 4.08 -4.81
N ASN A 15 -1.16 3.72 -4.85
CA ASN A 15 -0.73 2.33 -4.83
C ASN A 15 -1.06 1.61 -3.51
N LEU A 16 -1.17 2.32 -2.37
CA LEU A 16 -1.69 1.70 -1.13
C LEU A 16 -3.17 1.32 -1.28
N TYR A 17 -3.98 2.20 -1.86
CA TYR A 17 -5.39 1.88 -2.14
C TYR A 17 -5.51 0.66 -3.07
N ARG A 18 -4.72 0.63 -4.17
CA ARG A 18 -4.67 -0.53 -5.08
C ARG A 18 -4.23 -1.80 -4.36
N ALA A 19 -3.22 -1.71 -3.50
CA ALA A 19 -2.75 -2.85 -2.72
C ALA A 19 -3.85 -3.43 -1.81
N ALA A 20 -4.58 -2.57 -1.09
CA ALA A 20 -5.71 -2.99 -0.27
C ALA A 20 -6.82 -3.65 -1.11
N TYR A 21 -7.18 -3.04 -2.23
CA TYR A 21 -8.19 -3.58 -3.16
C TYR A 21 -7.82 -4.97 -3.67
N TYR A 22 -6.61 -5.15 -4.22
CA TYR A 22 -6.20 -6.45 -4.76
C TYR A 22 -6.01 -7.52 -3.68
N LEU A 23 -5.59 -7.14 -2.47
CA LEU A 23 -5.57 -8.08 -1.34
C LEU A 23 -6.99 -8.49 -0.93
N SER A 24 -7.96 -7.58 -0.93
CA SER A 24 -9.36 -7.95 -0.64
C SER A 24 -10.00 -8.87 -1.69
N LEU A 25 -9.44 -8.91 -2.90
CA LEU A 25 -9.82 -9.83 -3.98
C LEU A 25 -8.99 -11.12 -3.99
N GLU A 26 -8.26 -11.41 -2.91
CA GLU A 26 -7.35 -12.57 -2.78
C GLU A 26 -6.22 -12.61 -3.84
N SER A 27 -6.01 -11.51 -4.57
CA SER A 27 -4.92 -11.36 -5.54
C SER A 27 -3.64 -10.93 -4.82
N LYS A 28 -3.04 -11.87 -4.09
CA LYS A 28 -1.86 -11.65 -3.23
C LYS A 28 -0.72 -10.97 -3.97
N GLU A 29 -0.27 -11.55 -5.08
CA GLU A 29 0.92 -11.07 -5.79
C GLU A 29 0.74 -9.65 -6.31
N THR A 30 -0.43 -9.37 -6.89
CA THR A 30 -0.77 -8.03 -7.40
C THR A 30 -0.81 -7.02 -6.26
N GLY A 31 -1.49 -7.35 -5.16
CA GLY A 31 -1.59 -6.49 -3.99
C GLY A 31 -0.24 -6.20 -3.34
N LEU A 32 0.60 -7.22 -3.17
CA LEU A 32 1.96 -7.09 -2.66
C LEU A 32 2.87 -6.27 -3.58
N ASN A 33 2.72 -6.41 -4.91
CA ASN A 33 3.47 -5.61 -5.87
C ASN A 33 3.16 -4.12 -5.73
N PHE A 34 1.88 -3.75 -5.60
CA PHE A 34 1.50 -2.37 -5.36
C PHE A 34 1.99 -1.85 -4.00
N LEU A 35 1.94 -2.68 -2.97
CA LEU A 35 2.45 -2.32 -1.64
C LEU A 35 3.97 -2.08 -1.65
N GLN A 36 4.74 -2.92 -2.35
CA GLN A 36 6.18 -2.71 -2.52
C GLN A 36 6.49 -1.43 -3.28
N LYS A 37 5.75 -1.14 -4.36
CA LYS A 37 5.89 0.12 -5.11
C LYS A 37 5.62 1.34 -4.22
N ALA A 38 4.58 1.28 -3.39
CA ALA A 38 4.28 2.32 -2.41
C ALA A 38 5.41 2.47 -1.38
N LYS A 39 5.90 1.37 -0.82
CA LYS A 39 7.00 1.34 0.17
C LYS A 39 8.31 1.90 -0.36
N LYS A 40 8.64 1.66 -1.63
CA LYS A 40 9.85 2.23 -2.25
C LYS A 40 9.85 3.76 -2.28
N ILE A 41 8.67 4.39 -2.37
CA ILE A 41 8.55 5.85 -2.47
C ILE A 41 8.28 6.48 -1.09
N LEU A 42 7.38 5.88 -0.31
CA LEU A 42 6.95 6.41 0.98
C LEU A 42 7.90 6.03 2.12
N GLY A 43 8.73 5.00 1.94
CA GLY A 43 9.74 4.57 2.92
C GLY A 43 9.14 4.32 4.30
N ASP A 44 9.72 4.96 5.31
CA ASP A 44 9.32 4.82 6.72
C ASP A 44 7.97 5.47 7.04
N LYS A 45 7.39 6.23 6.10
CA LYS A 45 6.04 6.75 6.25
C LYS A 45 4.99 5.64 6.29
N ILE A 46 5.26 4.46 5.73
CA ILE A 46 4.39 3.27 5.86
C ILE A 46 4.87 2.46 7.06
N LYS A 47 4.00 2.28 8.05
CA LYS A 47 4.33 1.52 9.28
C LYS A 47 4.20 0.00 9.13
N LEU A 48 3.69 -0.45 7.98
CA LEU A 48 3.48 -1.87 7.70
C LEU A 48 4.77 -2.57 7.27
N ASP A 49 4.99 -3.77 7.80
CA ASP A 49 6.05 -4.67 7.38
C ASP A 49 5.55 -5.57 6.25
N VAL A 50 5.97 -5.27 5.02
CA VAL A 50 5.61 -6.01 3.80
C VAL A 50 6.05 -7.47 3.87
N ASN A 51 7.17 -7.77 4.55
CA ASN A 51 7.66 -9.14 4.66
C ASN A 51 6.76 -9.96 5.60
N LYS A 52 6.20 -9.33 6.63
CA LYS A 52 5.22 -9.96 7.52
C LYS A 52 3.95 -10.32 6.76
N ILE A 53 3.47 -9.42 5.89
CA ILE A 53 2.27 -9.66 5.05
C ILE A 53 2.52 -10.80 4.06
N ARG A 54 3.72 -10.86 3.47
CA ARG A 54 4.08 -11.92 2.51
C ARG A 54 4.16 -13.30 3.16
N LYS A 55 4.66 -13.38 4.40
CA LYS A 55 4.87 -14.64 5.15
C LYS A 55 3.60 -15.19 5.80
N GLN A 56 2.61 -14.34 6.10
CA GLN A 56 1.33 -14.84 6.60
C GLN A 56 0.57 -15.54 5.45
N GLY A 57 -0.03 -16.69 5.78
CA GLY A 57 -0.83 -17.51 4.87
C GLY A 57 -2.07 -16.78 4.36
N GLU A 58 -2.83 -17.46 3.50
CA GLU A 58 -4.01 -16.93 2.81
C GLU A 58 -5.11 -16.42 3.76
N ASP A 59 -5.16 -16.93 4.99
CA ASP A 59 -6.22 -16.68 5.97
C ASP A 59 -6.31 -15.25 6.54
N ASN A 60 -5.48 -14.31 6.10
CA ASN A 60 -5.46 -12.94 6.64
C ASN A 60 -5.49 -11.82 5.58
N TYR A 61 -5.92 -12.10 4.34
CA TYR A 61 -5.92 -11.08 3.30
C TYR A 61 -6.83 -9.88 3.59
N LEU A 62 -8.03 -10.12 4.10
CA LEU A 62 -8.96 -9.05 4.47
C LEU A 62 -8.40 -8.19 5.61
N TYR A 63 -7.83 -8.82 6.64
CA TYR A 63 -7.17 -8.11 7.74
C TYR A 63 -6.05 -7.19 7.23
N TRP A 64 -5.18 -7.70 6.35
CA TRP A 64 -4.10 -6.88 5.81
C TRP A 64 -4.59 -5.80 4.83
N ALA A 65 -5.62 -6.09 4.05
CA ALA A 65 -6.27 -5.11 3.18
C ALA A 65 -6.81 -3.93 4.00
N GLU A 66 -7.48 -4.20 5.12
CA GLU A 66 -7.95 -3.15 6.04
C GLU A 66 -6.79 -2.33 6.62
N LYS A 67 -5.73 -2.98 7.10
CA LYS A 67 -4.56 -2.26 7.63
C LYS A 67 -3.86 -1.39 6.59
N ILE A 68 -3.81 -1.83 5.34
CA ILE A 68 -3.26 -1.03 4.24
C ILE A 68 -4.19 0.13 3.90
N LEU A 69 -5.50 -0.08 3.93
CA LEU A 69 -6.49 0.97 3.69
C LEU A 69 -6.45 2.04 4.78
N ASP A 70 -6.23 1.66 6.03
CA ASP A 70 -6.02 2.59 7.15
C ASP A 70 -4.78 3.47 6.92
N GLU A 71 -3.68 2.89 6.47
CA GLU A 71 -2.47 3.65 6.14
C GLU A 71 -2.69 4.60 4.95
N TYR A 72 -3.45 4.17 3.92
CA TYR A 72 -3.87 5.03 2.83
C TYR A 72 -4.66 6.25 3.34
N LYS A 73 -5.70 6.02 4.16
CA LYS A 73 -6.53 7.09 4.73
C LYS A 73 -5.67 8.04 5.56
N ARG A 74 -4.83 7.51 6.44
CA ARG A 74 -3.91 8.30 7.28
C ARG A 74 -2.99 9.21 6.46
N LEU A 75 -2.43 8.69 5.37
CA LEU A 75 -1.52 9.46 4.52
C LEU A 75 -2.24 10.46 3.63
N LYS A 76 -3.44 10.11 3.13
CA LYS A 76 -4.28 11.01 2.34
C LYS A 76 -4.73 12.22 3.18
N THR A 77 -5.19 12.00 4.40
CA THR A 77 -5.62 13.08 5.30
C THR A 77 -4.47 14.02 5.68
N LYS A 78 -3.23 13.52 5.77
CA LYS A 78 -2.04 14.37 6.02
C LYS A 78 -1.59 15.18 4.79
N LEU A 79 -2.15 14.90 3.61
CA LEU A 79 -1.80 15.59 2.36
C LEU A 79 -2.83 16.66 1.97
N SER A 80 -4.03 16.64 2.58
CA SER A 80 -5.07 17.68 2.45
C SER A 80 -4.83 18.78 3.46
#